data_AF-A0A377LZX7-F1
#
_entry.id   AF-A0A377LZX7-F1
#
_cell.length_a   1.000
_cell.length_b   1.000
_cell.length_c   1.000
_cell.angle_alpha   90.00
_cell.angle_beta   90.00
_cell.angle_gamma   90.00
#
_symmetry.space_group_name_H-M   'P 1'
#
loop_
_entity.id
_entity.type
_entity.pdbx_description
1 polymer ?
#
loop_
_entity_poly.entity_id
_entity_poly.type
_entity_poly.pdbx_seq_one_letter_code
_entity_poly.pdbx_strand_id
1 'polypeptide(L)' 'MMKLVGWAQGIVTFKGGSSEMLSGVAPIFRVHLVLGMTIFLIFPFTRLVHVWSAPFEYFTRRYQVVRSRR' A
#
# COMPACT_ATOMS: atom_id res chain seq x y z
N MET A 1 11.79 -8.22 14.29
CA MET A 1 11.30 -7.22 13.32
C MET A 1 12.10 -7.19 12.01
N MET A 2 13.43 -7.29 12.04
CA MET A 2 14.31 -7.25 10.84
C MET A 2 13.92 -8.25 9.73
N LYS A 3 13.41 -9.44 10.08
CA LYS A 3 12.96 -10.46 9.11
C LYS A 3 11.78 -10.03 8.24
N LEU A 4 10.77 -9.37 8.83
CA LEU A 4 9.58 -8.89 8.11
C LEU A 4 9.94 -7.71 7.20
N VAL A 5 10.79 -6.80 7.72
CA VAL A 5 11.29 -5.65 6.95
C VAL A 5 12.13 -6.13 5.77
N GLY A 6 13.02 -7.09 5.98
CA GLY A 6 13.83 -7.69 4.91
C GLY A 6 12.98 -8.34 3.82
N TRP A 7 11.93 -9.08 4.19
CA TRP A 7 10.97 -9.63 3.24
C TRP A 7 10.29 -8.54 2.41
N ALA A 8 9.79 -7.48 3.05
CA ALA A 8 9.12 -6.37 2.37
C ALA A 8 10.09 -5.65 1.41
N GLN A 9 11.31 -5.38 1.86
CA GLN A 9 12.38 -4.79 1.05
C GLN A 9 12.70 -5.67 -0.17
N GLY A 10 12.82 -6.99 0.02
CA GLY A 10 13.07 -7.93 -1.07
C GLY A 10 11.98 -7.90 -2.15
N ILE A 11 10.71 -7.84 -1.74
CA ILE A 11 9.59 -7.72 -2.69
C ILE A 11 9.64 -6.42 -3.46
N VAL A 12 9.72 -5.26 -2.79
CA VAL A 12 9.66 -3.95 -3.47
C VAL A 12 10.91 -3.65 -4.30
N THR A 13 12.05 -4.30 -3.99
CA THR A 13 13.29 -4.20 -4.78
C THR A 13 13.50 -5.37 -5.74
N PHE A 14 12.49 -6.23 -5.93
CA PHE A 14 12.51 -7.38 -6.85
C PHE A 14 13.70 -8.34 -6.63
N LYS A 15 14.13 -8.53 -5.38
CA LYS A 15 15.14 -9.51 -4.99
C LYS A 15 14.48 -10.86 -4.71
N GLY A 16 14.87 -11.88 -5.47
CA GLY A 16 14.43 -13.27 -5.26
C GLY A 16 14.87 -13.83 -3.90
N GLY A 17 14.25 -14.93 -3.45
CA GLY A 17 14.58 -15.59 -2.18
C GLY A 17 14.00 -14.91 -0.92
N SER A 18 13.19 -13.85 -1.08
CA SER A 18 12.60 -13.11 0.05
C SER A 18 11.71 -13.97 0.96
N SER A 19 11.12 -15.06 0.45
CA SER A 19 10.33 -16.01 1.25
C SER A 19 11.14 -16.71 2.34
N GLU A 20 12.43 -16.94 2.13
CA GLU A 20 13.33 -17.59 3.10
C GLU A 20 13.52 -16.73 4.36
N MET A 21 13.39 -15.40 4.21
CA MET A 21 13.47 -14.45 5.32
C MET A 21 12.32 -14.59 6.32
N LEU A 22 11.21 -15.25 5.91
CA LEU A 22 10.06 -15.55 6.78
C LEU A 22 10.19 -16.91 7.51
N SER A 23 11.34 -17.57 7.44
CA SER A 23 11.64 -18.78 8.21
C SER A 23 11.63 -18.52 9.73
N GLY A 24 10.89 -19.36 10.45
CA GLY A 24 10.74 -19.26 11.92
C GLY A 24 9.89 -18.08 12.41
N VAL A 25 9.20 -17.35 11.51
CA VAL A 25 8.27 -16.29 11.90
C VAL A 25 6.95 -16.90 12.36
N ALA A 26 6.37 -16.36 13.45
CA ALA A 26 5.10 -16.79 13.98
C ALA A 26 3.97 -16.72 12.92
N PRO A 27 3.03 -17.69 12.92
CA PRO A 27 2.01 -17.82 11.87
C PRO A 27 1.09 -16.59 11.78
N ILE A 28 0.87 -15.87 12.88
CA ILE A 28 0.08 -14.63 12.91
C ILE A 28 0.59 -13.58 11.92
N PHE A 29 1.91 -13.43 11.78
CA PHE A 29 2.49 -12.48 10.83
C PHE A 29 2.29 -12.94 9.40
N ARG A 30 2.34 -14.25 9.14
CA ARG A 30 2.10 -14.80 7.79
C ARG A 30 0.66 -14.54 7.34
N VAL A 31 -0.32 -14.77 8.23
CA VAL A 31 -1.73 -14.46 7.98
C VAL A 31 -1.92 -12.97 7.70
N HIS A 32 -1.31 -12.10 8.52
CA HIS A 32 -1.39 -10.66 8.33
C HIS A 32 -0.81 -10.21 6.98
N LEU A 33 0.34 -10.75 6.57
CA LEU A 33 0.96 -10.43 5.28
C LEU A 33 0.08 -10.86 4.10
N VAL A 34 -0.49 -12.07 4.15
CA VAL A 34 -1.40 -12.56 3.10
C VAL A 34 -2.65 -11.70 3.02
N LEU A 35 -3.26 -11.38 4.16
CA LEU A 35 -4.43 -10.50 4.21
C LEU A 35 -4.10 -9.12 3.64
N GLY A 36 -2.98 -8.53 4.03
CA GLY A 36 -2.52 -7.24 3.52
C GLY A 36 -2.34 -7.24 2.00
N MET A 37 -1.62 -8.22 1.45
CA MET A 37 -1.44 -8.35 -0.01
C MET A 37 -2.78 -8.58 -0.73
N THR A 38 -3.70 -9.33 -0.13
CA THR A 38 -5.05 -9.54 -0.66
C THR A 38 -5.83 -8.24 -0.72
N ILE A 39 -5.75 -7.40 0.33
CA ILE A 39 -6.37 -6.07 0.35
C ILE A 39 -5.83 -5.20 -0.79
N PHE A 40 -4.51 -5.19 -1.01
CA PHE A 40 -3.90 -4.47 -2.12
C PHE A 40 -4.33 -5.01 -3.50
N LEU A 41 -4.54 -6.32 -3.62
CA LEU A 41 -5.04 -6.94 -4.85
C LEU A 41 -6.49 -6.54 -5.17
N ILE A 42 -7.37 -6.53 -4.16
CA ILE A 42 -8.77 -6.12 -4.34
C ILE A 42 -8.98 -4.61 -4.30
N PHE A 43 -7.96 -3.85 -3.89
CA PHE A 43 -7.97 -2.40 -3.72
C PHE A 43 -8.70 -1.63 -4.84
N PRO A 44 -8.41 -1.85 -6.15
CA PRO A 44 -9.04 -1.07 -7.22
C PRO A 44 -10.53 -1.35 -7.41
N PHE A 45 -11.04 -2.45 -6.85
CA PHE A 45 -12.44 -2.88 -6.98
C PHE A 45 -13.29 -2.52 -5.75
N THR A 46 -12.71 -1.82 -4.78
CA THR A 46 -13.41 -1.46 -3.53
C THR A 46 -13.43 0.05 -3.34
N ARG A 47 -14.21 0.50 -2.36
CA ARG A 47 -14.22 1.90 -1.91
C ARG A 47 -12.84 2.41 -1.46
N LEU A 48 -11.86 1.54 -1.20
CA LEU A 48 -10.51 1.93 -0.77
C LEU A 48 -9.77 2.79 -1.81
N VAL A 49 -10.23 2.82 -3.07
CA VAL A 49 -9.71 3.71 -4.11
C VAL A 49 -9.66 5.19 -3.70
N HIS A 50 -10.51 5.63 -2.77
CA HIS A 50 -10.52 7.00 -2.23
C HIS A 50 -9.18 7.44 -1.61
N VAL A 51 -8.30 6.51 -1.22
CA VAL A 51 -6.95 6.82 -0.71
C VAL A 51 -6.15 7.65 -1.73
N TRP A 52 -6.38 7.46 -3.03
CA TRP A 52 -5.73 8.25 -4.08
C TRP A 52 -6.27 9.68 -4.21
N SER A 53 -7.47 9.96 -3.67
CA SER A 53 -8.10 11.28 -3.71
C SER A 53 -7.85 12.10 -2.44
N ALA A 54 -6.79 11.79 -1.69
CA ALA A 54 -6.41 12.54 -0.49
C ALA A 54 -6.23 14.03 -0.81
N PRO A 55 -6.97 14.95 -0.17
CA PRO A 55 -7.10 16.34 -0.62
C PRO A 55 -5.93 17.22 -0.15
N PHE A 56 -4.69 16.82 -0.42
CA PHE A 56 -3.50 17.61 -0.05
C PHE A 56 -3.44 18.95 -0.77
N GLU A 57 -3.95 19.03 -2.00
CA GLU A 57 -4.02 20.28 -2.77
C GLU A 57 -4.94 21.32 -2.11
N TYR A 58 -5.88 20.90 -1.27
CA TYR A 58 -6.82 21.83 -0.62
C TYR A 58 -6.10 22.85 0.28
N PHE A 59 -4.94 22.49 0.86
CA PHE A 59 -4.17 23.39 1.72
C PHE A 59 -3.64 24.63 0.98
N THR A 60 -3.40 24.54 -0.33
CA THR A 60 -2.86 25.65 -1.14
C THR A 60 -3.85 26.16 -2.18
N ARG A 61 -5.03 25.54 -2.28
CA ARG A 61 -6.06 25.88 -3.26
C ARG A 61 -6.72 27.23 -2.93
N ARG A 62 -6.93 28.06 -3.96
CA ARG A 62 -7.71 29.29 -3.83
C ARG A 62 -9.17 28.98 -3.49
N TYR A 63 -9.78 29.79 -2.62
CA TYR A 63 -11.17 29.60 -2.18
C TYR A 63 -12.18 29.56 -3.32
N GLN A 64 -12.04 30.45 -4.30
CA GLN A 64 -12.95 30.51 -5.43
C GLN A 64 -12.35 29.84 -6.66
N VAL A 65 -13.05 28.82 -7.17
CA VAL A 65 -12.69 28.14 -8.42
C VAL A 65 -13.87 28.23 -9.39
N VAL A 66 -13.67 28.95 -10.49
CA VAL A 66 -14.65 29.09 -11.59
C VAL A 66 -14.07 28.41 -12.82
N ARG A 67 -14.86 27.52 -13.46
CA ARG A 67 -14.47 26.85 -14.70
C ARG A 67 -15.12 27.57 -15.90
N SER A 68 -14.31 27.91 -16.90
CA SER A 68 -14.80 28.45 -18.19
C SER A 68 -15.32 27.33 -19.09
N ARG A 69 -16.22 27.65 -20.04
CA ARG A 69 -16.86 26.69 -20.96
C ARG A 69 -16.10 26.48 -22.28
N ARG A 70 -15.00 27.19 -22.51
CA ARG A 70 -14.31 27.20 -23.81
C ARG A 70 -13.43 25.97 -24.00
#